data_AF-A0AAW2NZU4-F1
#
_entry.id   AF-A0AAW2NZU4-F1
#
_cell.length_a   1.000
_cell.length_b   1.000
_cell.length_c   1.000
_cell.angle_alpha   90.00
_cell.angle_beta   90.00
_cell.angle_gamma   90.00
#
_symmetry.space_group_name_H-M   'P 1'
#
loop_
_entity.id
_entity.type
_entity.pdbx_description
1 polymer ?
#
loop_
_entity_poly.entity_id
_entity_poly.type
_entity_poly.pdbx_seq_one_letter_code
_entity_poly.pdbx_strand_id
1 'polypeptide(L)'
;MRHGVKLSKKQSLKIDEELKRMLDIPYASAVGSTQYVAQCTRPDIAYALSVTSRYQACAGEAHWTTVKTILKYLRRTKDAFLVYDGGELILEDFSDASFHLDDDDVKS
;
A
#
# COMPACT_ATOMS: atom_id res chain seq x y z
N MET A 1 -7.84 -5.87 18.33
CA MET A 1 -8.15 -5.33 16.98
C MET A 1 -7.08 -4.30 16.67
N ARG A 2 -6.26 -4.48 15.61
CA ARG A 2 -5.26 -3.48 15.24
C ARG A 2 -5.96 -2.42 14.40
N HIS A 3 -6.05 -1.19 14.89
CA HIS A 3 -6.53 -0.06 14.11
C HIS A 3 -5.73 0.06 12.80
N GLY A 4 -6.42 0.41 11.71
CA GLY A 4 -5.79 0.63 10.41
C GLY A 4 -4.67 1.66 10.55
N VAL A 5 -3.48 1.32 10.06
CA VAL A 5 -2.33 2.22 10.10
C VAL A 5 -2.59 3.33 9.08
N LYS A 6 -2.89 4.55 9.55
CA LYS A 6 -3.01 5.75 8.70
C LYS A 6 -1.60 6.28 8.42
N LEU A 7 -1.23 6.35 7.14
CA LEU A 7 0.04 6.90 6.68
C LEU A 7 -0.14 8.37 6.30
N SER A 8 0.76 9.24 6.76
CA SER A 8 0.70 10.69 6.52
C SER A 8 2.03 11.28 6.07
N LYS A 9 1.99 12.38 5.30
CA LYS A 9 3.18 13.16 4.90
C LYS A 9 3.98 13.67 6.09
N LYS A 10 3.36 13.81 7.27
CA LYS A 10 4.07 14.17 8.51
C LYS A 10 5.04 13.09 8.99
N GLN A 11 4.91 11.86 8.50
CA GLN A 11 5.77 10.70 8.80
C GLN A 11 6.87 10.49 7.74
N SER A 12 6.90 11.34 6.71
CA SER A 12 8.02 11.41 5.76
C SER A 12 9.29 11.89 6.49
N LEU A 13 10.45 11.51 5.95
CA LEU A 13 11.76 11.65 6.59
C LEU A 13 12.01 13.07 7.14
N LYS A 14 12.29 13.16 8.44
CA LYS A 14 12.57 14.42 9.15
C LYS A 14 13.96 14.51 9.78
N ILE A 15 14.68 13.39 9.90
CA ILE A 15 15.94 13.29 10.65
C ILE A 15 17.02 12.71 9.74
N ASP A 16 18.21 13.30 9.78
CA ASP A 16 19.37 12.94 8.93
C ASP A 16 19.84 11.48 9.14
N GLU A 17 19.72 10.97 10.38
CA GLU A 17 19.98 9.56 10.66
C GLU A 17 18.94 8.60 10.08
N GLU A 18 17.66 8.99 10.05
CA GLU A 18 16.60 8.17 9.47
C GLU A 18 16.73 8.12 7.94
N LEU A 19 17.10 9.26 7.32
CA LEU A 19 17.50 9.33 5.91
C LEU A 19 18.60 8.32 5.59
N LYS A 20 19.66 8.29 6.41
CA LYS A 20 20.79 7.38 6.20
C LYS A 20 20.39 5.91 6.32
N ARG A 21 19.47 5.56 7.23
CA ARG A 21 18.92 4.20 7.36
C ARG A 21 18.01 3.82 6.20
N MET A 22 17.26 4.78 5.66
CA MET A 22 16.29 4.53 4.58
C MET A 22 16.88 4.54 3.18
N LEU A 23 18.01 5.22 2.97
CA LEU A 23 18.73 5.24 1.70
C LEU A 23 19.17 3.85 1.21
N ASP A 24 19.50 2.95 2.14
CA ASP A 24 19.92 1.58 1.82
C ASP A 24 18.73 0.63 1.57
N ILE A 25 17.51 1.07 1.89
CA ILE A 25 16.32 0.24 1.75
C ILE A 25 15.77 0.38 0.32
N PRO A 26 15.58 -0.73 -0.42
CA PRO A 26 15.10 -0.69 -1.80
C PRO A 26 13.58 -0.49 -1.86
N TYR A 27 13.09 0.65 -1.34
CA TYR A 27 11.67 0.95 -1.19
C TYR A 27 10.94 0.93 -2.55
N ALA A 28 11.45 1.67 -3.54
CA ALA A 28 10.84 1.75 -4.87
C ALA A 28 10.79 0.38 -5.57
N SER A 29 11.84 -0.44 -5.41
CA SER A 29 11.86 -1.80 -5.95
C SER A 29 10.79 -2.67 -5.29
N ALA A 30 10.67 -2.63 -3.96
CA ALA A 30 9.65 -3.39 -3.23
C ALA A 30 8.22 -2.98 -3.62
N VAL A 31 7.96 -1.68 -3.76
CA VAL A 31 6.66 -1.16 -4.24
C VAL A 31 6.38 -1.63 -5.66
N GLY A 32 7.35 -1.55 -6.57
CA GLY A 32 7.21 -2.01 -7.96
C GLY A 32 6.93 -3.52 -8.07
N SER A 33 7.64 -4.35 -7.30
CA SER A 33 7.35 -5.80 -7.25
C SER A 33 5.96 -6.09 -6.67
N THR A 34 5.55 -5.35 -5.65
CA THR A 34 4.20 -5.48 -5.05
C THR A 34 3.12 -5.06 -6.04
N GLN A 35 3.41 -4.07 -6.89
CA GLN A 35 2.51 -3.63 -7.96
C GLN A 35 2.25 -4.71 -9.02
N TYR A 36 3.25 -5.51 -9.36
CA TYR A 36 3.06 -6.66 -10.24
C TYR A 36 2.13 -7.70 -9.60
N VAL A 37 2.36 -8.02 -8.33
CA VAL A 37 1.53 -8.99 -7.58
C VAL A 37 0.07 -8.55 -7.54
N ALA A 38 -0.17 -7.25 -7.28
CA ALA A 38 -1.51 -6.66 -7.22
C ALA A 38 -2.26 -6.79 -8.55
N GLN A 39 -1.59 -6.53 -9.67
CA GLN A 39 -2.20 -6.57 -11.00
C GLN A 39 -2.47 -7.98 -11.50
N CYS A 40 -1.57 -8.93 -11.23
CA CYS A 40 -1.61 -10.24 -11.88
C CYS A 40 -2.27 -11.33 -11.05
N THR A 41 -2.19 -11.27 -9.72
CA THR A 41 -2.52 -12.44 -8.87
C THR A 41 -3.33 -12.11 -7.62
N ARG A 42 -3.18 -10.90 -7.08
CA ARG A 42 -3.72 -10.51 -5.78
C ARG A 42 -4.32 -9.11 -5.80
N PRO A 43 -5.47 -8.90 -6.47
CA PRO A 43 -6.10 -7.58 -6.56
C PRO A 43 -6.54 -7.04 -5.18
N ASP A 44 -6.69 -7.90 -4.18
CA ASP A 44 -7.04 -7.55 -2.79
C ASP A 44 -6.02 -6.63 -2.10
N ILE A 45 -4.76 -6.60 -2.55
CA ILE A 45 -3.74 -5.69 -2.00
C ILE A 45 -3.66 -4.33 -2.71
N ALA A 46 -4.46 -4.11 -3.77
CA ALA A 46 -4.35 -2.92 -4.63
C ALA A 46 -4.53 -1.61 -3.86
N TYR A 47 -5.45 -1.57 -2.88
CA TYR A 47 -5.64 -0.39 -2.03
C TYR A 47 -4.43 -0.12 -1.12
N ALA A 48 -3.89 -1.15 -0.46
CA ALA A 48 -2.73 -0.99 0.40
C ALA A 48 -1.51 -0.51 -0.40
N LEU A 49 -1.35 -1.01 -1.63
CA LEU A 49 -0.33 -0.57 -2.56
C LEU A 49 -0.50 0.89 -2.95
N SER A 50 -1.71 1.31 -3.35
CA SER A 50 -1.96 2.70 -3.80
C SER A 50 -1.66 3.71 -2.70
N VAL A 51 -1.93 3.37 -1.43
CA VAL A 51 -1.57 4.20 -0.30
C VAL A 51 -0.05 4.30 -0.14
N THR A 52 0.69 3.19 -0.26
CA THR A 52 2.15 3.18 -0.11
C THR A 52 2.91 3.83 -1.27
N SER A 53 2.43 3.72 -2.51
CA SER A 53 3.10 4.26 -3.69
C SER A 53 3.21 5.79 -3.68
N ARG A 54 2.28 6.48 -3.00
CA ARG A 54 2.30 7.95 -2.82
C ARG A 54 3.56 8.46 -2.13
N TYR A 55 4.23 7.63 -1.33
CA TYR A 55 5.40 8.00 -0.54
C TYR A 55 6.72 7.54 -1.17
N GLN A 56 6.72 7.11 -2.44
CA GLN A 56 7.90 6.57 -3.12
C GLN A 56 9.08 7.56 -3.20
N ALA A 57 8.82 8.86 -3.30
CA ALA A 57 9.85 9.89 -3.35
C ALA A 57 10.47 10.23 -1.98
N CYS A 58 9.73 10.03 -0.88
CA CYS A 58 10.19 10.33 0.47
C CYS A 58 9.54 9.36 1.47
N ALA A 59 10.04 8.13 1.48
CA ALA A 59 9.56 7.07 2.37
C ALA A 59 10.26 7.19 3.75
N GLY A 60 9.49 7.18 4.84
CA GLY A 60 9.98 7.10 6.22
C GLY A 60 9.85 5.69 6.79
N GLU A 61 10.35 5.44 8.00
CA GLU A 61 10.37 4.08 8.58
C GLU A 61 8.95 3.50 8.75
N ALA A 62 7.98 4.38 9.00
CA ALA A 62 6.56 4.02 9.04
C ALA A 62 6.07 3.48 7.69
N HIS A 63 6.42 4.15 6.58
CA HIS A 63 6.07 3.72 5.22
C HIS A 63 6.68 2.36 4.91
N TRP A 64 7.95 2.13 5.29
CA TRP A 64 8.60 0.84 5.10
C TRP A 64 7.97 -0.28 5.94
N THR A 65 7.54 0.04 7.16
CA THR A 65 6.86 -0.93 8.03
C THR A 65 5.52 -1.38 7.44
N THR A 66 4.79 -0.48 6.78
CA THR A 66 3.58 -0.82 6.03
C THR A 66 3.89 -1.74 4.85
N VAL A 67 4.92 -1.44 4.04
CA VAL A 67 5.34 -2.31 2.93
C VAL A 67 5.73 -3.71 3.43
N LYS A 68 6.51 -3.79 4.51
CA LYS A 68 6.83 -5.09 5.16
C LYS A 68 5.57 -5.84 5.61
N THR A 69 4.54 -5.13 6.05
CA THR A 69 3.26 -5.73 6.46
C THR A 69 2.51 -6.31 5.26
N ILE A 70 2.49 -5.62 4.12
CA ILE A 70 1.92 -6.13 2.86
C ILE A 70 2.66 -7.39 2.41
N LEU A 71 3.99 -7.37 2.39
CA LEU A 71 4.80 -8.53 2.03
C LEU A 71 4.59 -9.72 2.99
N LYS A 72 4.45 -9.44 4.29
CA LYS A 72 4.14 -10.46 5.30
C LYS A 72 2.75 -11.05 5.10
N TYR A 73 1.78 -10.24 4.71
CA TYR A 73 0.43 -10.70 4.37
C TYR A 73 0.46 -11.62 3.14
N LEU A 74 1.14 -11.23 2.07
CA LEU A 74 1.33 -12.05 0.88
C LEU A 74 1.97 -13.41 1.22
N ARG A 75 3.03 -13.41 2.03
CA ARG A 75 3.69 -14.66 2.46
C ARG A 75 2.78 -15.57 3.28
N ARG A 76 1.93 -15.01 4.13
CA ARG A 76 0.99 -15.77 4.98
C ARG A 76 -0.20 -16.31 4.19
N THR A 77 -0.56 -15.65 3.10
CA THR A 77 -1.74 -15.96 2.29
C THR A 77 -1.36 -16.51 0.91
N LYS A 78 -0.15 -17.07 0.78
CA LYS A 78 0.36 -17.62 -0.48
C LYS A 78 -0.50 -18.79 -1.02
N ASP A 79 -1.13 -19.54 -0.10
CA ASP A 79 -1.96 -20.71 -0.42
C ASP A 79 -3.47 -20.34 -0.44
N ALA A 80 -3.79 -19.06 -0.23
CA ALA A 80 -5.16 -18.57 -0.28
C ALA A 80 -5.45 -17.98 -1.68
N PHE A 81 -6.58 -18.37 -2.26
CA PHE A 81 -7.01 -17.93 -3.58
C PHE A 81 -8.35 -17.22 -3.47
N LEU A 82 -8.53 -16.18 -4.28
CA LEU A 82 -9.82 -15.54 -4.44
C LEU A 82 -10.63 -16.35 -5.44
N VAL A 83 -11.65 -17.05 -4.95
CA VAL A 83 -12.57 -17.82 -5.78
C VAL A 83 -13.84 -16.99 -5.96
N TYR A 84 -14.10 -16.58 -7.21
CA TYR A 84 -15.38 -16.03 -7.60
C TYR A 84 -16.30 -17.20 -7.93
N ASP A 85 -17.27 -17.46 -7.06
CA ASP A 85 -18.30 -18.48 -7.31
C ASP A 85 -19.43 -17.89 -8.15
N GLY A 86 -19.77 -18.58 -9.24
CA GLY A 86 -20.47 -18.02 -10.39
C GLY A 86 -21.99 -18.13 -10.32
N GLY A 87 -22.65 -17.02 -9.97
CA GLY A 87 -23.91 -16.65 -10.61
C GLY A 87 -23.67 -15.90 -11.92
N GLU A 88 -24.73 -15.56 -12.67
CA GLU A 88 -24.64 -14.66 -13.83
C GLU A 88 -23.80 -13.42 -13.46
N LEU A 89 -22.74 -13.17 -14.22
CA LEU A 89 -21.71 -12.17 -13.90
C LEU A 89 -22.23 -10.78 -14.26
N ILE A 90 -23.18 -10.28 -13.48
CA ILE A 90 -23.69 -8.91 -13.58
C ILE A 90 -22.65 -8.01 -12.91
N LEU A 91 -21.85 -7.34 -13.72
CA LEU A 91 -20.89 -6.34 -13.25
C LEU A 91 -21.63 -5.03 -12.93
N GLU A 92 -22.15 -4.90 -11.71
CA GLU A 92 -22.57 -3.62 -11.16
C GLU A 92 -21.38 -2.93 -10.47
N ASP A 93 -20.83 -1.92 -11.13
CA ASP A 93 -19.82 -1.01 -10.63
C ASP A 93 -20.50 0.10 -9.80
N PHE A 94 -20.06 0.28 -8.56
CA PHE A 94 -20.31 1.48 -7.79
C PHE A 94 -18.97 2.17 -7.49
N SER A 95 -18.69 3.25 -8.21
CA SER A 95 -17.50 4.07 -8.00
C SER A 95 -17.78 5.20 -6.99
N ASP A 96 -17.46 4.96 -5.71
CA ASP A 96 -17.36 6.04 -4.70
C ASP A 96 -15.89 6.49 -4.60
N ALA A 97 -15.53 7.49 -5.39
CA ALA A 97 -14.22 8.14 -5.31
C ALA A 97 -14.23 9.19 -4.19
N SER A 98 -14.13 8.78 -2.93
CA SER A 98 -14.02 9.69 -1.78
C SER A 98 -12.59 10.22 -1.60
N PHE A 99 -12.13 11.03 -2.57
CA PHE A 99 -10.85 11.76 -2.55
C PHE A 99 -10.71 12.71 -1.33
N HIS A 100 -11.81 13.08 -0.69
CA HIS A 100 -11.87 14.11 0.37
C HIS A 100 -11.57 13.63 1.80
N LEU A 101 -11.34 12.33 2.03
CA LEU A 101 -11.14 11.77 3.37
C LEU A 101 -9.66 11.69 3.80
N ASP A 102 -8.73 12.05 2.91
CA ASP A 102 -7.30 12.05 3.21
C ASP A 102 -6.81 13.46 3.57
N ASP A 103 -6.48 13.66 4.84
CA ASP A 103 -5.94 14.92 5.37
C ASP A 103 -4.62 15.33 4.72
N ASP A 104 -3.95 14.41 4.01
CA ASP A 104 -2.69 14.67 3.34
C ASP A 104 -2.85 15.13 1.87
N ASP A 105 -4.06 15.10 1.29
CA ASP A 105 -4.35 15.55 -0.08
C ASP A 105 -4.92 16.98 -0.18
N VAL A 106 -5.08 17.69 0.94
CA VAL A 106 -5.35 19.15 0.90
C VAL A 106 -4.13 19.89 0.37
N LYS A 107 -4.28 20.37 -0.86
CA LYS A 107 -3.34 21.28 -1.54
C LYS A 107 -3.23 22.58 -0.70
N SER A 108 -2.02 22.96 -0.31
CA SER A 108 -1.73 24.32 0.15
C SER A 108 -1.78 25.32 -1.01
#